data_AF-A0A350VYM4-F1
#
_entry.id   AF-A0A350VYM4-F1
#
_cell.length_a   1.000
_cell.length_b   1.000
_cell.length_c   1.000
_cell.angle_alpha   90.00
_cell.angle_beta   90.00
_cell.angle_gamma   90.00
#
_symmetry.space_group_name_H-M   'P 1'
#
loop_
_entity.id
_entity.type
_entity.pdbx_description
1 polymer ?
#
loop_
_entity_poly.entity_id
_entity_poly.type
_entity_poly.pdbx_seq_one_letter_code
_entity_poly.pdbx_strand_id
1 'polypeptide(L)' 'MYFDAIAKTVAERTGCDVSVVKPESRFVDLGIDSLDTVELLMSLEDELGIEIELDEKVETVDDLDKFIQSKQG' A
#
# COMPACT_ATOMS: atom_id res chain seq x y z
N MET A 1 6.57 10.73 3.36
CA MET A 1 5.78 9.65 3.98
C MET A 1 4.50 9.56 3.18
N TYR A 2 4.41 8.52 2.34
CA TYR A 2 3.26 8.15 1.52
C TYR A 2 2.29 7.25 2.31
N PHE A 3 2.62 6.92 3.56
CA PHE A 3 1.77 6.18 4.48
C PHE A 3 0.32 6.68 4.52
N ASP A 4 0.08 7.99 4.64
CA ASP A 4 -1.29 8.54 4.67
C ASP A 4 -2.08 8.22 3.39
N ALA A 5 -1.43 8.29 2.22
CA ALA A 5 -2.07 7.93 0.95
C ALA A 5 -2.38 6.44 0.90
N ILE A 6 -1.39 5.59 1.24
CA ILE A 6 -1.57 4.13 1.28
C ILE A 6 -2.69 3.76 2.25
N ALA A 7 -2.62 4.24 3.49
CA ALA A 7 -3.56 3.91 4.55
C ALA A 7 -4.99 4.35 4.20
N LYS A 8 -5.14 5.51 3.53
CA LYS A 8 -6.43 5.97 3.03
C LYS A 8 -6.98 5.05 1.93
N THR A 9 -6.17 4.71 0.92
CA THR A 9 -6.59 3.82 -0.17
C THR A 9 -6.95 2.42 0.36
N VAL A 10 -6.16 1.90 1.30
CA VAL A 10 -6.43 0.62 1.98
C VAL A 10 -7.73 0.67 2.77
N ALA A 11 -7.96 1.73 3.56
CA ALA A 11 -9.17 1.93 4.33
C ALA A 11 -10.42 2.04 3.43
N GLU A 12 -10.34 2.77 2.32
CA GLU A 12 -11.43 2.91 1.36
C GLU A 12 -11.78 1.57 0.68
N ARG A 13 -10.79 0.72 0.36
CA ARG A 13 -11.00 -0.59 -0.25
C ARG A 13 -11.57 -1.62 0.72
N THR A 14 -10.97 -1.70 1.91
CA THR A 14 -11.34 -2.70 2.94
C THR A 14 -12.56 -2.28 3.76
N GLY A 15 -12.92 -1.00 3.72
CA GLY A 15 -13.93 -0.42 4.60
C GLY A 15 -13.49 -0.33 6.06
N CYS A 16 -12.20 -0.52 6.34
CA CYS A 16 -11.65 -0.36 7.69
C CYS A 16 -11.31 1.12 7.97
N ASP A 17 -11.13 1.45 9.24
CA ASP A 17 -10.76 2.81 9.65
C ASP A 17 -9.28 3.06 9.32
N VAL A 18 -8.92 4.23 8.78
CA VAL A 18 -7.49 4.59 8.56
C VAL A 18 -6.69 4.49 9.87
N SER A 19 -7.36 4.76 10.99
CA SER A 19 -6.85 4.64 12.35
C SER A 19 -6.40 3.23 12.75
N VAL A 20 -6.96 2.18 12.12
CA VAL A 20 -6.57 0.78 12.37
C VAL A 20 -5.41 0.33 11.50
N VAL A 21 -5.15 1.05 10.40
CA VAL A 21 -4.00 0.78 9.54
C VAL A 21 -2.74 1.26 10.26
N LYS A 22 -1.86 0.32 10.60
CA LYS A 22 -0.55 0.62 11.18
C LYS A 22 0.53 0.36 10.15
N PRO A 23 1.71 0.99 10.28
CA PRO A 23 2.86 0.68 9.44
C PRO A 23 3.20 -0.82 9.48
N GLU A 24 3.10 -1.42 10.67
CA GLU A 24 3.36 -2.84 10.94
C GLU A 24 2.22 -3.76 10.46
N SER A 25 1.07 -3.21 10.07
CA SER A 25 -0.06 -4.02 9.61
C SER A 25 0.25 -4.64 8.26
N ARG A 26 -0.08 -5.94 8.12
CA ARG A 26 0.03 -6.63 6.83
C ARG A 26 -1.23 -6.39 6.00
N PHE A 27 -1.08 -6.26 4.70
CA PHE A 27 -2.24 -6.10 3.79
C PHE A 27 -3.24 -7.26 3.95
N VAL A 28 -2.73 -8.49 4.07
CA VAL A 28 -3.55 -9.69 4.31
C VAL A 28 -4.34 -9.66 5.61
N ASP A 29 -3.83 -9.01 6.66
CA ASP A 29 -4.53 -8.89 7.95
C ASP A 29 -5.63 -7.82 7.90
N LEU A 30 -5.48 -6.84 7.02
CA LEU A 30 -6.48 -5.81 6.74
C LEU A 30 -7.59 -6.31 5.81
N GLY A 31 -7.48 -7.55 5.31
CA GLY A 31 -8.44 -8.14 4.38
C GLY A 31 -8.17 -7.77 2.92
N ILE A 32 -6.98 -7.26 2.60
CA ILE A 32 -6.50 -7.08 1.23
C ILE A 32 -5.92 -8.40 0.75
N ASP A 33 -6.50 -8.96 -0.32
CA ASP A 33 -5.97 -10.14 -0.96
C ASP A 33 -4.90 -9.80 -2.01
N SER A 34 -4.38 -10.82 -2.70
CA SER A 34 -3.37 -10.61 -3.75
C SER A 34 -3.90 -9.78 -4.94
N LEU A 35 -5.20 -9.83 -5.25
CA LEU A 35 -5.80 -9.07 -6.33
C LEU A 35 -6.01 -7.61 -5.93
N ASP A 36 -6.54 -7.38 -4.73
CA ASP A 36 -6.69 -6.04 -4.15
C ASP A 36 -5.33 -5.34 -4.01
N THR A 37 -4.29 -6.10 -3.65
CA THR A 37 -2.91 -5.59 -3.61
C THR A 37 -2.48 -5.12 -4.99
N VAL A 38 -2.68 -5.92 -6.04
CA VAL A 38 -2.32 -5.53 -7.42
C VAL A 38 -3.02 -4.24 -7.82
N GLU A 39 -4.33 -4.12 -7.59
CA GLU A 39 -5.05 -2.90 -7.94
C GLU A 39 -4.64 -1.67 -7.10
N LEU A 40 -4.31 -1.87 -5.82
CA LEU A 40 -3.76 -0.83 -4.94
C LEU A 40 -2.43 -0.32 -5.50
N LEU A 41 -1.53 -1.24 -5.87
CA LEU A 41 -0.24 -0.91 -6.45
C LEU A 41 -0.41 -0.14 -7.76
N MET A 42 -1.26 -0.62 -8.68
CA MET A 42 -1.54 0.08 -9.94
C MET A 42 -2.09 1.51 -9.72
N SER A 43 -2.95 1.68 -8.71
CA SER A 43 -3.49 3.01 -8.35
C SER A 43 -2.40 3.94 -7.83
N LEU A 44 -1.51 3.42 -6.98
CA LEU A 44 -0.37 4.16 -6.43
C LEU A 44 0.70 4.45 -7.48
N GLU A 45 0.95 3.54 -8.42
CA GLU A 45 1.83 3.73 -9.57
C GLU A 45 1.36 4.90 -10.43
N ASP A 46 0.08 4.96 -10.80
CA ASP A 46 -0.49 6.05 -11.60
C ASP A 46 -0.54 7.37 -10.80
N GLU A 47 -0.91 7.32 -9.52
CA GLU A 47 -1.07 8.54 -8.69
C GLU A 47 0.29 9.18 -8.34
N LEU A 48 1.30 8.36 -8.07
CA LEU A 48 2.63 8.81 -7.64
C LEU A 48 3.65 8.84 -8.79
N GLY A 49 3.34 8.22 -9.93
CA GLY A 49 4.24 8.11 -11.08
C GLY A 49 5.46 7.24 -10.78
N ILE A 50 5.28 6.15 -10.03
CA ILE A 50 6.33 5.18 -9.68
C ILE A 50 6.09 3.85 -10.37
N GLU A 51 7.13 3.02 -10.47
CA GLU A 51 7.05 1.67 -11.03
C GLU A 51 7.30 0.66 -9.90
N ILE A 52 6.28 -0.13 -9.59
CA ILE A 52 6.26 -1.16 -8.55
C ILE A 52 6.20 -2.52 -9.23
N GLU A 53 7.36 -3.17 -9.35
CA GLU A 53 7.42 -4.53 -9.87
C GLU A 53 6.80 -5.51 -8.86
N LEU A 54 5.75 -6.23 -9.26
CA LEU A 54 5.04 -7.24 -8.46
C LEU A 54 5.92 -8.40 -7.93
N ASP A 55 7.18 -8.49 -8.37
CA ASP A 55 8.17 -9.44 -7.85
C ASP A 55 8.66 -9.04 -6.44
N GLU A 56 8.60 -7.75 -6.09
CA GLU A 56 8.88 -7.30 -4.73
C GLU A 56 7.68 -7.55 -3.82
N LYS A 57 7.82 -8.54 -2.94
CA LYS A 57 6.80 -8.88 -1.95
C LYS A 57 6.67 -7.76 -0.92
N VAL A 58 5.67 -6.91 -1.12
CA VAL A 58 5.26 -5.92 -0.13
C VAL A 58 4.27 -6.57 0.82
N GLU A 59 4.71 -6.90 2.04
CA GLU A 59 3.85 -7.57 3.02
C GLU A 59 3.16 -6.59 3.96
N THR A 60 3.84 -5.49 4.33
CA THR A 60 3.34 -4.49 5.27
C THR A 60 3.16 -3.12 4.63
N VAL A 61 2.34 -2.28 5.28
CA VAL A 61 2.12 -0.89 4.85
C VAL A 61 3.41 -0.07 4.92
N ASP A 62 4.25 -0.33 5.92
CA ASP A 62 5.57 0.31 6.07
C ASP A 62 6.54 -0.11 4.96
N ASP A 63 6.53 -1.38 4.55
CA ASP A 63 7.33 -1.84 3.40
C ASP A 63 6.94 -1.08 2.14
N LEU A 64 5.62 -0.89 1.91
CA LEU A 64 5.14 -0.14 0.76
C LEU A 64 5.58 1.33 0.83
N ASP A 65 5.39 1.99 1.97
CA ASP A 65 5.80 3.39 2.14
C ASP A 65 7.30 3.58 1.91
N LYS A 66 8.14 2.69 2.46
CA LYS A 66 9.59 2.72 2.26
C LYS A 66 9.97 2.45 0.82
N PHE A 67 9.31 1.50 0.16
CA PHE A 67 9.54 1.18 -1.23
C PHE A 67 9.29 2.39 -2.13
N ILE A 68 8.12 3.03 -1.95
CA ILE A 68 7.74 4.25 -2.67
C ILE A 68 8.77 5.37 -2.43
N GLN A 69 9.18 5.58 -1.17
CA GLN A 69 10.21 6.57 -0.83
C GLN A 69 11.55 6.27 -1.51
N SER A 70 11.94 5.00 -1.63
CA SER A 70 13.18 4.61 -2.28
C SER A 70 13.15 4.78 -3.81
N LYS A 71 11.97 4.79 -4.43
CA LYS A 71 11.79 4.99 -5.89
C LYS A 71 11.64 6.46 -6.27
N GLN A 72 11.11 7.30 -5.38
CA GLN A 72 10.97 8.75 -5.58
C GLN A 72 12.19 9.57 -5.12
N GLY A 73 13.20 8.92 -4.53
CA GLY A 73 14.44 9.54 -4.03
C GLY A 73 15.50 9.76 -5.09
#